data_AF-A0A7K2VFU2-F1
#
_entry.id   AF-A0A7K2VFU2-F1
#
_cell.length_a   1.000
_cell.length_b   1.000
_cell.length_c   1.000
_cell.angle_alpha   90.00
_cell.angle_beta   90.00
_cell.angle_gamma   90.00
#
_symmetry.space_group_name_H-M   'P 1'
#
loop_
_entity.id
_entity.type
_entity.pdbx_description
1 polymer ?
#
loop_
_entity_poly.entity_id
_entity_poly.type
_entity_poly.pdbx_seq_one_letter_code
_entity_poly.pdbx_strand_id
1 'polypeptide(L)'
;MAELLRSAAEGGVEEAYGPLGDLLTAMGERVEALMCYFASIHAGDADVLHDAITLARSLTDEDIRHAGELAGCPAEAEAHGEDGSEVPLSR
;
A
#
# COMPACT_ATOMS: atom_id res chain seq x y z
N MET A 1 -13.01 -4.22 9.09
CA MET A 1 -13.03 -3.97 7.63
C MET A 1 -11.64 -3.57 7.15
N ALA A 2 -10.99 -2.58 7.78
CA ALA A 2 -9.60 -2.19 7.52
C ALA A 2 -8.63 -3.39 7.40
N GLU A 3 -8.58 -4.24 8.43
CA GLU A 3 -7.69 -5.40 8.48
C GLU A 3 -7.91 -6.41 7.34
N LEU A 4 -9.16 -6.57 6.90
CA LEU A 4 -9.48 -7.48 5.79
C LEU A 4 -9.01 -6.90 4.45
N LEU A 5 -9.20 -5.60 4.25
CA LEU A 5 -8.72 -4.90 3.06
C LEU A 5 -7.18 -4.83 3.04
N ARG A 6 -6.55 -4.62 4.21
CA ARG A 6 -5.09 -4.65 4.35
C ARG A 6 -4.53 -6.01 3.99
N SER A 7 -5.11 -7.08 4.55
CA SER A 7 -4.69 -8.45 4.21
C SER A 7 -4.90 -8.78 2.72
N ALA A 8 -5.97 -8.27 2.09
CA ALA A 8 -6.20 -8.45 0.66
C ALA A 8 -5.18 -7.67 -0.19
N ALA A 9 -4.87 -6.43 0.18
CA ALA A 9 -3.85 -5.59 -0.48
C ALA A 9 -2.45 -6.20 -0.34
N GLU A 10 -2.08 -6.68 0.85
CA GLU A 10 -0.84 -7.44 1.09
C GLU A 10 -0.78 -8.73 0.26
N GLY A 11 -1.94 -9.35 0.02
CA GLY A 11 -2.10 -10.52 -0.86
C GLY A 11 -2.12 -10.19 -2.37
N GLY A 12 -1.97 -8.93 -2.77
CA GLY A 12 -1.93 -8.49 -4.16
C GLY A 12 -3.29 -8.29 -4.83
N VAL A 13 -4.37 -8.16 -4.07
CA VAL A 13 -5.69 -7.81 -4.62
C VAL A 13 -5.74 -6.30 -4.87
N GLU A 14 -5.52 -5.90 -6.13
CA GLU A 14 -5.41 -4.51 -6.56
C GLU A 14 -6.68 -3.70 -6.24
N GLU A 15 -7.87 -4.31 -6.38
CA GLU A 15 -9.15 -3.66 -6.08
C GLU A 15 -9.36 -3.37 -4.58
N ALA A 16 -8.48 -3.88 -3.70
CA ALA A 16 -8.54 -3.57 -2.27
C ALA A 16 -7.95 -2.20 -1.93
N TYR A 17 -7.08 -1.64 -2.77
CA TYR A 17 -6.36 -0.40 -2.47
C TYR A 17 -7.29 0.82 -2.39
N GLY A 18 -8.21 1.00 -3.32
CA GLY A 18 -9.18 2.11 -3.27
C GLY A 18 -10.02 2.12 -1.99
N PRO A 19 -10.78 1.05 -1.68
CA PRO A 19 -11.57 0.96 -0.46
C PRO A 19 -10.75 1.04 0.83
N LEU A 20 -9.49 0.57 0.81
CA LEU A 20 -8.57 0.74 1.94
C LEU A 20 -8.21 2.21 2.14
N GLY A 21 -7.88 2.93 1.05
CA GLY A 21 -7.61 4.37 1.07
C GLY A 21 -8.75 5.20 1.63
N ASP A 22 -10.00 4.89 1.25
CA ASP A 22 -11.20 5.56 1.77
C ASP A 22 -11.34 5.39 3.27
N LEU A 23 -11.11 4.16 3.74
CA LEU A 23 -11.25 3.81 5.14
C LEU A 23 -10.13 4.44 5.99
N LEU A 24 -8.88 4.44 5.49
CA LEU A 24 -7.74 5.11 6.14
C LEU A 24 -7.94 6.63 6.21
N THR A 25 -8.49 7.23 5.14
CA THR A 25 -8.88 8.65 5.12
C THR A 25 -9.88 8.96 6.23
N ALA A 26 -10.91 8.12 6.39
CA ALA A 26 -11.90 8.27 7.45
C ALA A 26 -11.32 8.11 8.86
N MET A 27 -10.24 7.34 9.01
CA MET A 27 -9.52 7.17 10.29
C MET A 27 -8.45 8.24 10.54
N GLY A 28 -8.17 9.10 9.55
CA GLY A 28 -7.17 10.16 9.65
C GLY A 28 -5.74 9.70 9.37
N GLU A 29 -5.54 8.46 8.91
CA GLU A 29 -4.26 7.88 8.50
C GLU A 29 -3.93 8.34 7.07
N ARG A 30 -3.69 9.65 6.92
CA ARG A 30 -3.68 10.33 5.62
C ARG A 30 -2.51 9.92 4.71
N VAL A 31 -1.35 9.59 5.28
CA VAL A 31 -0.18 9.18 4.51
C VAL A 31 -0.42 7.78 3.94
N GLU A 32 -0.84 6.84 4.78
CA GLU A 32 -1.20 5.48 4.37
C GLU A 32 -2.39 5.47 3.41
N ALA A 33 -3.37 6.36 3.58
CA ALA A 33 -4.47 6.52 2.65
C ALA A 33 -3.99 6.96 1.26
N LEU A 34 -3.12 7.99 1.21
CA LEU A 34 -2.57 8.48 -0.05
C LEU A 34 -1.68 7.43 -0.73
N MET A 35 -0.94 6.65 0.05
CA MET A 35 -0.18 5.49 -0.42
C MET A 35 -1.09 4.47 -1.11
N CYS A 36 -2.21 4.11 -0.49
CA CYS A 36 -3.17 3.18 -1.08
C CYS A 36 -3.76 3.72 -2.39
N TYR A 37 -4.09 5.02 -2.44
CA TYR A 37 -4.58 5.62 -3.67
C TYR A 37 -3.53 5.60 -4.79
N PHE A 38 -2.25 5.85 -4.48
CA PHE A 38 -1.18 5.70 -5.46
C PHE A 38 -1.04 4.27 -5.98
N ALA A 39 -1.16 3.27 -5.11
CA ALA A 39 -1.16 1.86 -5.52
C ALA A 39 -2.35 1.53 -6.43
N SER A 40 -3.57 1.99 -6.11
CA SER A 40 -4.77 1.82 -6.97
C SER A 40 -4.56 2.45 -8.35
N ILE A 41 -4.05 3.68 -8.40
CA ILE A 41 -3.77 4.40 -9.65
C ILE A 41 -2.72 3.65 -10.47
N HIS A 42 -1.68 3.09 -9.83
CA HIS A 42 -0.66 2.30 -10.51
C HIS A 42 -1.23 1.01 -11.13
N ALA A 43 -2.17 0.36 -10.45
CA ALA A 43 -2.93 -0.78 -10.98
C ALA A 43 -3.91 -0.39 -12.12
N GLY A 44 -4.07 0.89 -12.41
CA GLY A 44 -4.93 1.40 -13.49
C GLY A 44 -6.34 1.80 -13.04
N ASP A 45 -6.60 1.80 -11.74
CA ASP A 45 -7.84 2.32 -11.19
C ASP A 45 -7.80 3.86 -11.12
N ALA A 46 -8.46 4.47 -12.09
CA ALA A 46 -8.56 5.93 -12.20
C ALA A 46 -9.68 6.52 -11.32
N ASP A 47 -10.57 5.71 -10.73
CA ASP A 47 -11.73 6.21 -9.99
C ASP A 47 -11.29 6.93 -8.69
N VAL A 48 -10.17 6.50 -8.10
CA VAL A 48 -9.62 7.11 -6.87
C VAL A 48 -8.86 8.43 -7.10
N LEU A 49 -8.66 8.85 -8.36
CA LEU A 49 -7.85 10.05 -8.67
C LEU A 49 -8.39 11.32 -8.01
N HIS A 50 -9.72 11.46 -7.96
CA HIS A 50 -10.36 12.61 -7.34
C HIS A 50 -10.02 12.71 -5.84
N ASP A 51 -10.10 11.58 -5.14
CA ASP A 51 -9.87 11.50 -3.70
C ASP A 51 -8.38 11.63 -3.36
N ALA A 52 -7.50 11.04 -4.18
CA ALA A 52 -6.05 11.21 -4.07
C ALA A 52 -5.62 12.68 -4.16
N ILE A 53 -6.11 13.41 -5.16
CA ILE A 53 -5.80 14.85 -5.35
C ILE A 53 -6.37 15.68 -4.19
N THR A 54 -7.58 15.36 -3.75
CA THR A 54 -8.23 16.08 -2.64
C THR A 54 -7.46 15.90 -1.34
N LEU A 55 -7.03 14.68 -1.04
CA LEU A 55 -6.24 14.37 0.15
C LEU A 55 -4.86 15.02 0.11
N ALA A 56 -4.16 14.92 -1.02
CA ALA A 56 -2.82 15.48 -1.21
C ALA A 56 -2.77 17.00 -0.96
N ARG A 57 -3.83 17.74 -1.30
CA ARG A 57 -3.93 19.20 -1.02
C ARG A 57 -3.90 19.56 0.46
N SER A 58 -4.15 18.59 1.34
CA SER A 58 -4.15 18.78 2.80
C SER A 58 -2.85 18.31 3.47
N LEU A 59 -1.90 17.80 2.70
CA LEU A 59 -0.66 17.20 3.16
C LEU A 59 0.55 18.07 2.81
N THR A 60 1.67 17.83 3.48
CA THR A 60 2.93 18.48 3.13
C THR A 60 3.60 17.76 1.95
N ASP A 61 4.51 18.45 1.26
CA ASP A 61 5.31 17.83 0.19
C ASP A 61 6.14 16.63 0.68
N GLU A 62 6.47 16.60 1.98
CA GLU A 62 7.16 15.46 2.61
C GLU A 62 6.23 14.27 2.75
N ASP A 63 5.03 14.47 3.27
CA ASP A 63 4.01 13.43 3.42
C ASP A 63 3.62 12.81 2.08
N ILE A 64 3.47 13.63 1.04
CA ILE A 64 3.16 13.18 -0.32
C ILE A 64 4.30 12.32 -0.87
N ARG A 65 5.55 12.75 -0.66
CA ARG A 65 6.73 11.99 -1.09
C ARG A 65 6.82 10.65 -0.36
N HIS A 66 6.63 10.67 0.95
CA HIS A 66 6.65 9.48 1.79
C HIS A 66 5.54 8.49 1.40
N ALA A 67 4.32 8.96 1.14
CA ALA A 67 3.24 8.12 0.61
C ALA A 67 3.60 7.48 -0.74
N GLY A 68 4.26 8.23 -1.63
CA GLY A 68 4.77 7.72 -2.91
C GLY A 68 5.85 6.65 -2.77
N GLU A 69 6.76 6.81 -1.81
CA GLU A 69 7.79 5.82 -1.48
C GLU A 69 7.18 4.53 -0.91
N LEU A 70 6.22 4.66 0.00
CA LEU A 70 5.52 3.52 0.62
C LEU A 70 4.63 2.77 -0.37
N ALA A 71 3.99 3.48 -1.30
CA ALA A 71 3.18 2.85 -2.34
C ALA A 71 4.03 1.88 -3.15
N GLY A 72 5.30 2.28 -3.36
CA GLY A 72 6.32 1.48 -4.00
C GLY A 72 5.96 1.05 -5.42
N CYS A 73 6.92 0.97 -6.30
CA CYS A 73 7.44 -0.37 -6.51
C CYS A 73 8.31 -0.85 -5.34
N PRO A 74 7.83 -1.73 -4.43
CA PRO A 74 8.64 -2.36 -3.39
C PRO A 74 8.59 -3.90 -3.47
N ALA A 75 8.34 -4.47 -4.66
CA ALA A 75 8.31 -5.92 -4.90
C ALA A 75 9.63 -6.65 -4.58
N GLU A 76 10.68 -5.94 -4.18
CA GLU A 76 12.01 -6.47 -3.86
C GLU A 76 12.40 -6.30 -2.37
N ALA A 77 11.55 -5.71 -1.52
CA ALA A 77 11.86 -5.52 -0.10
C ALA A 77 11.54 -6.76 0.78
N GLU A 78 10.82 -7.76 0.26
CA GLU A 78 10.55 -9.03 0.93
C GLU A 78 11.14 -10.23 0.17
N ALA A 79 12.38 -10.11 -0.31
CA ALA A 79 13.25 -11.26 -0.59
C ALA A 79 14.16 -11.61 0.61
N HIS A 80 13.76 -11.21 1.83
CA HIS A 80 14.46 -11.56 3.07
C HIS A 80 13.47 -12.01 4.13
N GLY A 81 13.01 -13.26 3.99
CA GLY A 81 12.10 -13.88 4.94
C GLY A 81 12.14 -15.41 4.98
N GLU A 82 13.14 -16.09 4.39
CA GLU A 82 13.36 -17.52 4.64
C GLU A 82 14.87 -17.83 4.73
N ASP A 83 15.47 -17.54 5.88
CA ASP A 83 16.57 -18.34 6.41
C ASP A 83 16.02 -19.14 7.59
N GLY A 84 15.98 -20.47 7.45
CA GLY A 84 15.46 -21.32 8.52
C GLY A 84 15.01 -22.73 8.16
N SER A 85 15.79 -23.51 7.41
CA SER A 85 15.80 -24.96 7.64
C SER A 85 17.13 -25.60 7.23
N GLU A 86 18.07 -25.55 8.15
CA GLU A 86 19.17 -26.51 8.19
C GLU A 86 18.61 -27.88 8.59
N VAL A 87 18.73 -28.92 7.75
CA VAL A 87 18.95 -30.32 8.21
C VAL A 87 19.39 -31.24 7.05
N PRO A 88 20.07 -32.38 7.30
CA PRO A 88 21.47 -32.54 6.91
C PRO A 88 21.75 -33.73 5.96
N LEU A 89 23.01 -33.77 5.50
CA LEU A 89 23.85 -34.92 5.10
C LEU A 89 23.19 -36.26 4.74
N SER A 90 23.53 -36.78 3.56
CA SER A 90 23.93 -38.18 3.28
C SER A 90 24.07 -38.34 1.75
N ARG A 91 25.08 -38.95 1.13
CA ARG A 91 26.38 -39.55 1.48
C ARG A 91 27.08 -39.73 0.13
#